data_AF-A0A960E5P9-F1
#
_entry.id   AF-A0A960E5P9-F1
#
_cell.length_a   1.000
_cell.length_b   1.000
_cell.length_c   1.000
_cell.angle_alpha   90.00
_cell.angle_beta   90.00
_cell.angle_gamma   90.00
#
_symmetry.space_group_name_H-M   'P 1'
#
loop_
_entity.id
_entity.type
_entity.pdbx_description
1 polymer ?
#
loop_
_entity_poly.entity_id
_entity_poly.type
_entity_poly.pdbx_seq_one_letter_code
_entity_poly.pdbx_strand_id
1 'polypeptide(L)'
;MRADRGFTLIEILITIVLLGTVVVTVLAAVQANLIASSRSRSAARVESAIVNVADRINRAPKECDYTIYANAAVQTEGWSTDTVTLQQWHYGYDGYDTAPIGTADWLPGACEGQLTEPPDLIVQRLLITVTSPDGTVTRSIELVKSDV
;
A
#
# COMPACT_ATOMS: atom_id res chain seq x y z
N MET A 1 -27.30 66.90 15.39
CA MET A 1 -25.87 66.67 15.68
C MET A 1 -25.70 65.18 15.93
N ARG A 2 -24.96 64.47 15.08
CA ARG A 2 -24.61 63.07 15.28
C ARG A 2 -23.46 63.04 16.29
N ALA A 3 -23.62 62.30 17.39
CA ALA A 3 -22.54 62.06 18.32
C ALA A 3 -21.60 61.02 17.69
N ASP A 4 -20.39 61.43 17.31
CA ASP A 4 -19.33 60.50 16.96
C ASP A 4 -18.93 59.73 18.22
N ARG A 5 -19.32 58.45 18.29
CA ARG A 5 -18.87 57.57 19.36
C ARG A 5 -17.45 57.14 19.02
N GLY A 6 -16.48 57.63 19.79
CA GLY A 6 -15.10 57.19 19.69
C GLY A 6 -14.96 55.70 20.05
N PHE A 7 -14.04 55.02 19.38
CA PHE A 7 -13.67 53.65 19.72
C PHE A 7 -12.92 53.61 21.05
N THR A 8 -13.28 52.66 21.91
CA THR A 8 -12.56 52.46 23.16
C THR A 8 -11.36 51.54 22.95
N LEU A 9 -10.30 51.74 23.73
CA LEU A 9 -9.09 50.89 23.69
C LEU A 9 -9.41 49.41 23.92
N ILE A 10 -10.42 49.12 24.75
CA ILE A 10 -10.88 47.75 25.02
C ILE A 10 -11.58 47.12 23.81
N GLU A 11 -12.32 47.89 23.02
CA GLU A 11 -12.98 47.41 21.80
C GLU A 11 -11.95 47.04 20.73
N ILE A 12 -10.89 47.84 20.59
CA ILE A 12 -9.76 47.52 19.70
C ILE A 12 -9.03 46.25 20.19
N LEU A 13 -8.81 46.10 21.49
CA LEU A 13 -8.17 44.90 22.04
C LEU A 13 -9.01 43.64 21.79
N ILE A 14 -10.34 43.71 22.00
CA ILE A 14 -11.25 42.58 21.75
C ILE A 14 -11.24 42.21 20.27
N THR A 15 -11.30 43.19 19.35
CA THR A 15 -11.28 42.90 17.91
C THR A 15 -9.97 42.25 17.46
N ILE A 16 -8.82 42.69 17.99
CA ILE A 16 -7.53 42.06 17.70
C ILE A 16 -7.49 40.61 18.21
N VAL A 17 -7.97 40.37 19.44
CA VAL A 17 -8.03 39.01 20.01
C VAL A 17 -8.95 38.12 19.18
N LEU A 18 -10.13 38.60 18.81
CA LEU A 18 -11.08 37.84 17.97
C LEU A 18 -10.53 37.57 16.57
N LEU A 19 -9.87 38.55 15.94
CA LEU A 19 -9.23 38.34 14.65
C LEU A 19 -8.09 37.31 14.77
N GLY A 20 -7.28 37.41 15.82
CA GLY A 20 -6.20 36.46 16.10
C GLY A 20 -6.70 35.04 16.27
N THR A 21 -7.77 34.80 17.03
CA THR A 21 -8.34 33.46 17.21
C THR A 21 -8.91 32.89 15.90
N VAL A 22 -9.58 33.72 15.10
CA VAL A 22 -10.06 33.30 13.77
C VAL A 22 -8.90 32.94 12.85
N VAL A 23 -7.84 33.74 12.80
CA VAL A 23 -6.67 33.45 11.97
C VAL A 23 -6.01 32.12 12.38
N VAL A 24 -5.82 31.88 13.68
CA VAL A 24 -5.20 30.64 14.17
C VAL A 24 -6.05 29.41 13.81
N THR A 25 -7.37 29.49 13.98
CA THR A 25 -8.27 28.37 13.65
C THR A 25 -8.29 28.06 12.15
N VAL A 26 -8.29 29.09 11.29
CA VAL A 26 -8.19 28.93 9.84
C VAL A 26 -6.87 28.28 9.43
N LEU A 27 -5.73 28.74 10.00
CA LEU A 27 -4.42 28.16 9.69
C LEU A 27 -4.33 26.69 10.10
N ALA A 28 -4.87 26.33 11.26
CA ALA A 28 -4.93 24.94 11.72
C ALA A 28 -5.75 24.06 10.76
N ALA A 29 -6.90 24.56 10.29
CA ALA A 29 -7.74 23.86 9.32
C ALA A 29 -7.03 23.66 7.97
N VAL A 30 -6.30 24.67 7.48
CA VAL A 30 -5.51 24.55 6.24
C VAL A 30 -4.43 23.48 6.37
N GLN A 31 -3.69 23.46 7.48
CA GLN A 31 -2.66 22.45 7.73
C GLN A 31 -3.25 21.04 7.74
N ALA A 32 -4.38 20.84 8.42
CA ALA A 32 -5.08 19.55 8.45
C ALA A 32 -5.48 19.10 7.02
N ASN A 33 -6.01 20.02 6.20
CA ASN A 33 -6.39 19.72 4.82
C ASN A 33 -5.20 19.36 3.93
N LEU A 34 -4.05 20.03 4.12
CA LEU A 34 -2.82 19.70 3.37
C LEU A 34 -2.31 18.30 3.73
N ILE A 35 -2.29 17.96 5.03
CA ILE A 35 -1.88 16.63 5.49
C ILE A 35 -2.84 15.57 4.95
N ALA A 36 -4.16 15.78 5.05
CA ALA A 36 -5.15 14.86 4.51
C ALA A 36 -5.00 14.66 2.99
N SER A 37 -4.76 15.75 2.25
CA SER A 37 -4.54 15.71 0.80
C SER A 37 -3.27 14.93 0.44
N SER A 38 -2.18 15.13 1.17
CA SER A 38 -0.93 14.41 0.95
C SER A 38 -1.10 12.90 1.18
N ARG A 39 -1.78 12.50 2.26
CA ARG A 39 -2.09 11.10 2.56
C ARG A 39 -2.97 10.45 1.51
N SER A 40 -3.99 11.17 1.02
CA SER A 40 -4.85 10.69 -0.06
C SER A 40 -4.07 10.42 -1.35
N ARG A 41 -3.13 11.31 -1.71
CA ARG A 41 -2.24 11.09 -2.87
C ARG A 41 -1.31 9.91 -2.67
N SER A 42 -0.70 9.77 -1.48
CA SER A 42 0.14 8.61 -1.17
C SER A 42 -0.64 7.30 -1.27
N ALA A 43 -1.87 7.26 -0.73
CA ALA A 43 -2.73 6.08 -0.83
C ALA A 43 -3.08 5.71 -2.27
N ALA A 44 -3.46 6.68 -3.10
CA ALA A 44 -3.77 6.45 -4.51
C ALA A 44 -2.55 5.91 -5.29
N ARG A 45 -1.34 6.40 -4.97
CA ARG A 45 -0.10 5.86 -5.57
C ARG A 45 0.17 4.44 -5.14
N VAL A 46 0.00 4.11 -3.84
CA VAL A 46 0.18 2.73 -3.35
C VAL A 46 -0.84 1.79 -3.98
N GLU A 47 -2.09 2.22 -4.16
CA GLU A 47 -3.12 1.45 -4.86
C GLU A 47 -2.78 1.22 -6.35
N SER A 48 -2.23 2.24 -7.02
CA SER A 48 -1.76 2.08 -8.41
C SER A 48 -0.57 1.11 -8.49
N ALA A 49 0.39 1.24 -7.57
CA ALA A 49 1.57 0.39 -7.51
C ALA A 49 1.19 -1.08 -7.24
N ILE A 50 0.31 -1.35 -6.27
CA ILE A 50 -0.08 -2.73 -5.94
C ILE A 50 -0.86 -3.41 -7.07
N VAL A 51 -1.68 -2.66 -7.82
CA VAL A 51 -2.38 -3.19 -9.00
C VAL A 51 -1.39 -3.46 -10.13
N ASN A 52 -0.40 -2.60 -10.34
CA ASN A 52 0.67 -2.82 -11.33
C ASN A 52 1.51 -4.07 -10.97
N VAL A 53 1.88 -4.25 -9.69
CA VAL A 53 2.54 -5.47 -9.22
C VAL A 53 1.68 -6.71 -9.54
N ALA A 54 0.39 -6.67 -9.18
CA ALA A 54 -0.52 -7.78 -9.43
C ALA A 54 -0.66 -8.10 -10.93
N ASP A 55 -0.82 -7.08 -11.79
CA ASP A 55 -0.92 -7.27 -13.25
C ASP A 55 0.35 -7.90 -13.83
N ARG A 56 1.54 -7.44 -13.43
CA ARG A 56 2.81 -8.03 -13.89
C ARG A 56 2.96 -9.48 -13.48
N ILE A 57 2.67 -9.81 -12.21
CA ILE A 57 2.73 -11.19 -11.70
C ILE A 57 1.70 -12.08 -12.41
N ASN A 58 0.50 -11.56 -12.68
CA ASN A 58 -0.54 -12.30 -13.38
C ASN A 58 -0.14 -12.63 -14.83
N ARG A 59 0.53 -11.69 -15.52
CA ARG A 59 1.00 -11.86 -16.91
C ARG A 59 2.30 -12.64 -17.06
N ALA A 60 3.11 -12.69 -16.00
CA ALA A 60 4.33 -13.48 -16.00
C ALA A 60 4.01 -14.98 -16.23
N PRO A 61 4.95 -15.81 -16.70
CA PRO A 61 4.79 -17.26 -16.62
C PRO A 61 4.68 -17.74 -15.17
N LYS A 62 4.40 -19.03 -14.99
CA LYS A 62 4.51 -19.66 -13.67
C LYS A 62 5.98 -19.78 -13.27
N GLU A 63 6.35 -19.25 -12.11
CA GLU A 63 7.73 -19.23 -11.62
C GLU A 63 7.75 -19.50 -10.11
N CYS A 64 8.92 -19.89 -9.59
CA CYS A 64 9.13 -20.12 -8.16
C CYS A 64 9.48 -18.84 -7.39
N ASP A 65 9.76 -17.74 -8.09
CA ASP A 65 10.05 -16.45 -7.47
C ASP A 65 9.50 -15.28 -8.30
N TYR A 66 8.49 -14.60 -7.76
CA TYR A 66 7.91 -13.42 -8.38
C TYR A 66 8.53 -12.09 -7.96
N THR A 67 9.57 -12.11 -7.13
CA THR A 67 10.19 -10.91 -6.55
C THR A 67 10.68 -9.94 -7.61
N ILE A 68 11.22 -10.43 -8.73
CA ILE A 68 11.70 -9.60 -9.84
C ILE A 68 10.56 -8.75 -10.43
N TYR A 69 9.37 -9.34 -10.63
CA TYR A 69 8.22 -8.63 -11.18
C TYR A 69 7.66 -7.58 -10.22
N ALA A 70 7.59 -7.93 -8.93
CA ALA A 70 7.15 -7.02 -7.88
C ALA A 70 8.09 -5.81 -7.76
N ASN A 71 9.40 -6.04 -7.72
CA ASN A 71 10.43 -5.01 -7.67
C ASN A 71 10.38 -4.11 -8.91
N ALA A 72 10.25 -4.70 -10.10
CA ALA A 72 10.18 -3.93 -11.33
C ALA A 72 8.94 -3.03 -11.40
N ALA A 73 7.81 -3.44 -10.81
CA ALA A 73 6.60 -2.60 -10.74
C ALA A 73 6.81 -1.37 -9.83
N VAL A 74 7.31 -1.54 -8.60
CA VAL A 74 7.53 -0.39 -7.70
C VAL A 74 8.64 0.54 -8.21
N GLN A 75 9.64 0.02 -8.93
CA GLN A 75 10.66 0.83 -9.58
C GLN A 75 10.08 1.73 -10.69
N THR A 76 9.00 1.34 -11.37
CA THR A 76 8.33 2.24 -12.34
C THR A 76 7.68 3.45 -11.70
N GLU A 77 7.34 3.37 -10.42
CA GLU A 77 6.88 4.51 -9.61
C GLU A 77 8.05 5.32 -9.01
N GLY A 78 9.29 4.90 -9.27
CA GLY A 78 10.52 5.50 -8.73
C GLY A 78 10.80 5.13 -7.28
N TRP A 79 10.25 4.02 -6.78
CA TRP A 79 10.40 3.61 -5.37
C TRP A 79 11.53 2.58 -5.19
N SER A 80 12.04 2.49 -3.95
CA SER A 80 12.99 1.42 -3.58
C SER A 80 12.30 0.06 -3.61
N THR A 81 13.04 -1.01 -3.88
CA THR A 81 12.53 -2.39 -3.83
C THR A 81 12.08 -2.80 -2.44
N ASP A 82 12.61 -2.16 -1.38
CA ASP A 82 12.19 -2.43 0.00
C ASP A 82 10.74 -2.00 0.31
N THR A 83 10.12 -1.27 -0.61
CA THR A 83 8.71 -0.85 -0.50
C THR A 83 7.71 -1.95 -0.83
N VAL A 84 8.17 -3.07 -1.39
CA VAL A 84 7.33 -4.24 -1.69
C VAL A 84 7.85 -5.48 -1.00
N THR A 85 6.94 -6.23 -0.39
CA THR A 85 7.22 -7.54 0.18
C THR A 85 6.26 -8.56 -0.39
N LEU A 86 6.79 -9.73 -0.72
CA LEU A 86 6.04 -10.82 -1.33
C LEU A 86 6.13 -12.04 -0.43
N GLN A 87 4.98 -12.60 -0.07
CA GLN A 87 4.89 -13.92 0.55
C GLN A 87 4.23 -14.88 -0.43
N GLN A 88 4.79 -16.06 -0.55
CA GLN A 88 4.42 -17.03 -1.58
C GLN A 88 4.07 -18.35 -0.94
N TRP A 89 3.04 -19.00 -1.46
CA TRP A 89 2.60 -20.34 -1.11
C TRP A 89 2.21 -21.11 -2.36
N HIS A 90 2.22 -22.43 -2.26
CA HIS A 90 1.65 -23.33 -3.25
C HIS A 90 0.72 -24.31 -2.56
N TYR A 91 -0.28 -24.78 -3.31
CA TYR A 91 -1.20 -25.79 -2.84
C TYR A 91 -0.63 -27.17 -3.14
N GLY A 92 -0.40 -27.97 -2.10
CA GLY A 92 0.25 -29.28 -2.21
C GLY A 92 -0.03 -30.17 -0.99
N TYR A 93 0.63 -31.31 -0.94
CA TYR A 93 0.56 -32.25 0.18
C TYR A 93 1.88 -32.23 0.95
N ASP A 94 1.83 -32.33 2.27
CA ASP A 94 3.04 -32.39 3.10
C ASP A 94 3.67 -33.80 3.03
N GLY A 95 4.71 -33.93 2.20
CA GLY A 95 5.44 -35.19 2.03
C GLY A 95 5.93 -35.39 0.59
N TYR A 96 7.25 -35.41 0.42
CA TYR A 96 7.94 -35.56 -0.86
C TYR A 96 7.90 -37.02 -1.34
N ASP A 97 6.73 -37.54 -1.70
CA ASP A 97 6.64 -38.85 -2.35
C ASP A 97 5.60 -38.85 -3.46
N THR A 98 5.83 -39.70 -4.45
CA THR A 98 5.03 -39.88 -5.68
C THR A 98 3.56 -40.27 -5.45
N ALA A 99 3.16 -40.45 -4.20
CA ALA A 99 1.78 -40.61 -3.77
C ALA A 99 1.44 -39.48 -2.78
N PRO A 100 0.30 -38.78 -2.93
CA PRO A 100 -0.13 -37.78 -1.96
C PRO A 100 -0.34 -38.44 -0.60
N ILE A 101 0.58 -38.19 0.33
CA ILE A 101 0.49 -38.60 1.72
C ILE A 101 0.05 -37.36 2.49
N GLY A 102 -1.09 -37.44 3.20
CA GLY A 102 -1.55 -36.36 4.09
C GLY A 102 -2.73 -35.54 3.56
N THR A 103 -3.01 -34.42 4.25
CA THR A 103 -4.07 -33.45 3.89
C THR A 103 -3.46 -32.35 3.05
N ALA A 104 -4.14 -31.96 1.97
CA ALA A 104 -3.70 -30.85 1.14
C ALA A 104 -3.75 -29.54 1.93
N ASP A 105 -2.68 -28.74 1.85
CA ASP A 105 -2.57 -27.46 2.54
C ASP A 105 -1.73 -26.46 1.71
N TRP A 106 -1.71 -25.21 2.15
CA TRP A 106 -0.86 -24.16 1.60
C TRP A 106 0.53 -24.22 2.22
N LEU A 107 1.48 -24.76 1.46
CA LEU A 107 2.86 -24.87 1.86
C LEU A 107 3.63 -23.58 1.51
N PRO A 108 4.59 -23.14 2.34
CA PRO A 108 5.37 -21.93 2.06
C PRO A 108 6.26 -22.09 0.83
N GLY A 109 6.49 -20.98 0.13
CA GLY A 109 7.21 -20.94 -1.15
C GLY A 109 6.26 -21.11 -2.35
N ALA A 110 6.65 -20.59 -3.51
CA ALA A 110 5.84 -20.74 -4.72
C ALA A 110 5.98 -22.12 -5.39
N CYS A 111 6.98 -22.91 -5.00
CA CYS A 111 7.27 -24.23 -5.56
C CYS A 111 7.57 -25.25 -4.47
N GLU A 112 7.34 -26.52 -4.81
CA GLU A 112 7.63 -27.65 -3.96
C GLU A 112 9.15 -27.92 -3.92
N GLY A 113 9.75 -27.90 -2.72
CA GLY A 113 11.16 -28.24 -2.51
C GLY A 113 12.19 -27.34 -3.21
N GLN A 114 13.16 -27.97 -3.89
CA GLN A 114 14.26 -27.31 -4.61
C GLN A 114 13.96 -27.16 -6.12
N LEU A 115 12.71 -27.34 -6.53
CA LEU A 115 12.35 -27.19 -7.94
C LEU A 115 12.59 -25.75 -8.40
N THR A 116 13.24 -25.61 -9.55
CA THR A 116 13.47 -24.32 -10.21
C THR A 116 12.27 -23.88 -11.03
N GLU A 117 11.36 -24.80 -11.34
CA GLU A 117 10.14 -24.55 -12.10
C GLU A 117 8.95 -25.19 -11.39
N PRO A 118 7.79 -24.51 -11.33
CA PRO A 118 6.59 -25.06 -10.72
C PRO A 118 6.05 -26.23 -11.57
N PRO A 119 5.70 -27.37 -10.95
CA PRO A 119 4.98 -28.45 -11.62
C PRO A 119 3.68 -27.98 -12.28
N ASP A 120 3.33 -28.61 -13.40
CA ASP A 120 2.06 -28.40 -14.07
C ASP A 120 0.89 -28.59 -13.10
N LEU A 121 -0.17 -27.77 -13.26
CA LEU A 121 -1.41 -27.82 -12.47
C LEU A 121 -1.30 -27.39 -11.01
N ILE A 122 -0.13 -26.99 -10.50
CA ILE A 122 -0.04 -26.43 -9.15
C ILE A 122 -0.69 -25.05 -9.09
N VAL A 123 -1.47 -24.83 -8.04
CA VAL A 123 -2.05 -23.52 -7.71
C VAL A 123 -1.10 -22.80 -6.77
N GLN A 124 -0.76 -21.56 -7.09
CA GLN A 124 0.09 -20.70 -6.28
C GLN A 124 -0.74 -19.57 -5.67
N ARG A 125 -0.42 -19.18 -4.45
CA ARG A 125 -0.98 -18.01 -3.76
C ARG A 125 0.14 -17.05 -3.42
N LEU A 126 -0.10 -15.77 -3.65
CA LEU A 126 0.83 -14.70 -3.33
C LEU A 126 0.12 -13.66 -2.47
N LEU A 127 0.72 -13.26 -1.35
CA LEU A 127 0.35 -12.07 -0.62
C LEU A 127 1.38 -10.99 -0.96
N ILE A 128 0.92 -9.98 -1.68
CA ILE A 128 1.72 -8.82 -2.06
C ILE A 128 1.41 -7.73 -1.05
N THR A 129 2.43 -7.14 -0.45
CA THR A 129 2.30 -5.96 0.41
C THR A 129 3.17 -4.85 -0.13
N VAL A 130 2.57 -3.68 -0.33
CA VAL A 130 3.25 -2.46 -0.80
C VAL A 130 3.11 -1.38 0.26
N THR A 131 4.21 -0.75 0.61
CA THR A 131 4.30 0.35 1.56
C THR A 131 4.81 1.61 0.87
N SER A 132 4.18 2.75 1.09
CA SER A 132 4.64 4.02 0.53
C SER A 132 6.08 4.33 0.99
N PRO A 133 6.88 5.08 0.20
CA PRO A 133 8.26 5.41 0.58
C PRO A 133 8.41 6.16 1.91
N ASP A 134 7.35 6.85 2.34
CA ASP A 134 7.29 7.54 3.64
C ASP A 134 6.87 6.63 4.81
N GLY A 135 6.56 5.35 4.55
CA GLY A 135 6.11 4.37 5.54
C GLY A 135 4.70 4.61 6.08
N THR A 136 3.95 5.60 5.57
CA THR A 136 2.68 6.01 6.16
C THR A 136 1.47 5.22 5.68
N VAL A 137 1.54 4.61 4.50
CA VAL A 137 0.46 3.85 3.90
C VAL A 137 0.96 2.48 3.45
N THR A 138 0.35 1.43 3.98
CA THR A 138 0.59 0.05 3.56
C THR A 138 -0.70 -0.57 3.03
N ARG A 139 -0.61 -1.28 1.91
CA ARG A 139 -1.70 -2.04 1.30
C ARG A 139 -1.23 -3.46 1.01
N SER A 140 -2.16 -4.40 1.09
CA SER A 140 -1.91 -5.79 0.71
C SER A 140 -3.00 -6.30 -0.22
N ILE A 141 -2.62 -7.17 -1.14
CA ILE A 141 -3.54 -7.91 -2.01
C ILE A 141 -3.09 -9.36 -2.09
N GLU A 142 -4.07 -10.26 -2.11
CA GLU A 142 -3.83 -11.69 -2.33
C GLU A 142 -4.14 -12.03 -3.80
N LEU A 143 -3.24 -12.76 -4.43
CA LEU A 143 -3.37 -13.22 -5.81
C LEU A 143 -3.23 -14.73 -5.85
N VAL A 144 -4.11 -15.39 -6.61
CA VAL A 144 -4.07 -16.83 -6.83
C VAL A 144 -3.81 -17.08 -8.31
N LYS A 145 -2.82 -17.93 -8.60
CA LYS A 145 -2.42 -18.31 -9.95
C LYS A 145 -2.63 -19.81 -10.15
N SER A 146 -3.34 -20.17 -11.21
CA SER A 146 -3.59 -21.56 -11.60
C SER A 146 -3.36 -21.71 -13.10
N ASP A 147 -3.08 -22.94 -13.56
CA ASP A 147 -3.14 -23.25 -15.00
C ASP A 147 -4.59 -23.64 -15.30
N VAL A 148 -5.32 -22.77 -15.98
CA VAL A 148 -6.64 -23.07 -16.55
C VAL A 148 -6.67 -22.67 -18.02
#